data_AF-A0A8I3A5D3-F1
#
_entry.id   AF-A0A8I3A5D3-F1
#
_cell.length_a   1.000
_cell.length_b   1.000
_cell.length_c   1.000
_cell.angle_alpha   90.00
_cell.angle_beta   90.00
_cell.angle_gamma   90.00
#
_symmetry.space_group_name_H-M   'P 1'
#
loop_
_entity.id
_entity.type
_entity.pdbx_description
1 polymer ?
#
loop_
_entity_poly.entity_id
_entity_poly.type
_entity_poly.pdbx_seq_one_letter_code
_entity_poly.pdbx_strand_id
1 'polypeptide(L)'
;MIPTRHMQILRSSNLVSQSLAFAMDCSVELQGQVAKCEHREYGHATVQRTRFGQGSVDALFEDLGDEMQYSIVLPGLDVPWRSTPGSSQGFPCYRSNRDCPFAAVAHNTKPIYGIQFHPEVTHSPKGKAVISRFVLSICGCRANWTMEEFIGKEVSRIRDICGPKGRVIGAVSGGVDSTVAAKLMHEAIGNRFHAIMVDNGVLRLNEAKQVHEMLNKDLGVNLTVVDASDLFLSRLEGVEDPEQKRKIIGNTFINVFEAEAAKIEAAAEEEEKQGGEAKGLVEWLLQGMLYPDVIESISFKGPSATIKTHHNVGGLLKDMKLKLIEPLRELFKDEVRALGRLLSIPAPLVQRHPFPGPGLAIRILGPVTREQVKILQQADNIYIEAIRRANLYNHISQAFAVLLPVKAVGVMGDKRTYEQVIALRAVQTEDFMTADWYVFPAEVLKRISSRITNEVKGVNRVTYDISSKPPATVEWL
;
A
#
# COMPACT_ATOMS: atom_id res chain seq x y z
N MET A 1 15.01 -1.65 -10.55
CA MET A 1 16.30 -1.38 -11.22
C MET A 1 17.42 -1.41 -10.19
N ILE A 2 18.56 -2.01 -10.54
CA ILE A 2 19.66 -2.28 -9.61
C ILE A 2 20.54 -1.01 -9.50
N PRO A 3 20.72 -0.40 -8.31
CA PRO A 3 21.68 0.68 -8.12
C PRO A 3 23.12 0.20 -8.36
N THR A 4 23.98 1.07 -8.89
CA THR A 4 25.36 0.81 -9.34
C THR A 4 26.23 -0.03 -8.37
N ARG A 5 25.98 0.04 -7.05
CA ARG A 5 26.71 -0.76 -6.04
C ARG A 5 26.35 -2.25 -6.02
N HIS A 6 25.15 -2.64 -6.44
CA HIS A 6 24.70 -4.03 -6.41
C HIS A 6 25.16 -4.85 -7.64
N MET A 7 25.57 -4.20 -8.74
CA MET A 7 26.16 -4.88 -9.89
C MET A 7 27.59 -5.39 -9.63
N GLN A 8 28.36 -4.78 -8.72
CA GLN A 8 29.69 -5.29 -8.37
C GLN A 8 29.64 -6.68 -7.68
N ILE A 9 28.57 -6.97 -6.95
CA ILE A 9 28.34 -8.28 -6.31
C ILE A 9 28.00 -9.37 -7.35
N LEU A 10 27.42 -8.99 -8.50
CA LEU A 10 27.11 -9.91 -9.58
C LEU A 10 28.37 -10.41 -10.33
N ARG A 11 29.56 -9.82 -10.12
CA ARG A 11 30.82 -10.32 -10.68
C ARG A 11 31.40 -11.54 -9.94
N SER A 12 31.13 -11.68 -8.64
CA SER A 12 31.73 -12.76 -7.82
C SER A 12 30.91 -14.04 -7.80
N SER A 13 29.64 -13.96 -8.22
CA SER A 13 28.79 -15.10 -8.49
C SER A 13 28.79 -15.36 -9.99
N ASN A 14 28.84 -16.61 -10.45
CA ASN A 14 28.67 -16.98 -11.87
C ASN A 14 27.25 -16.68 -12.42
N LEU A 15 26.56 -15.67 -11.86
CA LEU A 15 25.18 -15.27 -12.06
C LEU A 15 25.05 -14.09 -13.05
N VAL A 16 26.08 -13.78 -13.84
CA VAL A 16 25.96 -12.88 -15.00
C VAL A 16 25.23 -13.61 -16.14
N SER A 17 24.01 -14.08 -15.90
CA SER A 17 23.25 -14.79 -16.94
C SER A 17 22.40 -13.83 -17.77
N GLN A 18 21.69 -12.85 -17.19
CA GLN A 18 20.97 -11.76 -17.90
C GLN A 18 20.91 -10.47 -17.07
N SER A 19 20.83 -9.29 -17.70
CA SER A 19 20.70 -8.01 -16.97
C SER A 19 19.93 -6.94 -17.76
N LEU A 20 19.03 -6.22 -17.06
CA LEU A 20 18.37 -4.99 -17.53
C LEU A 20 18.66 -3.87 -16.53
N ALA A 21 19.29 -2.81 -16.98
CA ALA A 21 19.59 -1.64 -16.15
C ALA A 21 19.47 -0.35 -16.95
N PHE A 22 19.67 0.79 -16.27
CA PHE A 22 19.86 2.04 -16.98
C PHE A 22 21.08 1.94 -17.90
N ALA A 23 20.95 2.46 -19.11
CA ALA A 23 22.04 2.42 -20.09
C ALA A 23 23.33 3.06 -19.54
N MET A 24 23.19 4.07 -18.68
CA MET A 24 24.30 4.71 -17.96
C MET A 24 25.03 3.75 -17.01
N ASP A 25 24.30 2.95 -16.22
CA ASP A 25 24.89 1.99 -15.28
C ASP A 25 25.55 0.80 -16.01
N CYS A 26 24.89 0.29 -17.06
CA CYS A 26 25.50 -0.66 -17.98
C CYS A 26 26.79 -0.09 -18.60
N SER A 27 26.82 1.23 -18.78
CA SER A 27 27.93 1.88 -19.47
C SER A 27 29.21 1.92 -18.64
N VAL A 28 29.08 2.31 -17.38
CA VAL A 28 30.20 2.35 -16.44
C VAL A 28 30.79 0.95 -16.20
N GLU A 29 29.96 -0.08 -16.10
CA GLU A 29 30.39 -1.44 -15.76
C GLU A 29 31.13 -2.17 -16.90
N LEU A 30 30.75 -1.91 -18.16
CA LEU A 30 31.32 -2.57 -19.32
C LEU A 30 32.41 -1.72 -20.04
N GLN A 31 33.01 -0.76 -19.33
CA GLN A 31 34.11 0.12 -19.78
C GLN A 31 33.79 1.10 -20.92
N GLY A 32 32.53 1.50 -21.11
CA GLY A 32 32.24 2.61 -22.02
C GLY A 32 32.28 3.95 -21.30
N GLN A 33 32.06 5.01 -22.07
CA GLN A 33 32.16 6.38 -21.59
C GLN A 33 30.76 6.94 -21.34
N VAL A 34 30.59 7.57 -20.19
CA VAL A 34 29.40 8.33 -19.84
C VAL A 34 29.78 9.81 -19.80
N ALA A 35 29.20 10.60 -20.70
CA ALA A 35 29.35 12.05 -20.68
C ALA A 35 28.36 12.68 -19.68
N LYS A 36 28.76 13.79 -19.07
CA LYS A 36 27.90 14.60 -18.20
C LYS A 36 27.08 15.53 -19.09
N CYS A 37 25.76 15.36 -19.11
CA CYS A 37 24.85 16.28 -19.81
C CYS A 37 24.55 17.50 -18.93
N GLU A 38 24.51 18.71 -19.52
CA GLU A 38 24.15 19.95 -18.81
C GLU A 38 22.63 20.07 -18.58
N HIS A 39 21.83 19.35 -19.35
CA HIS A 39 20.36 19.38 -19.27
C HIS A 39 19.81 18.10 -18.65
N ARG A 40 18.82 18.26 -17.77
CA ARG A 40 17.99 17.15 -17.28
C ARG A 40 16.70 17.15 -18.09
N GLU A 41 16.46 16.11 -18.87
CA GLU A 41 15.20 15.92 -19.56
C GLU A 41 14.30 15.05 -18.67
N TYR A 42 13.21 15.64 -18.19
CA TYR A 42 12.10 14.94 -17.54
C TYR A 42 10.87 15.21 -18.39
N GLY A 43 10.31 14.18 -19.02
CA GLY A 43 9.12 14.37 -19.86
C GLY A 43 8.85 13.23 -20.83
N HIS A 44 7.84 13.44 -21.67
CA HIS A 44 7.51 12.54 -22.76
C HIS A 44 8.51 12.72 -23.90
N ALA A 45 9.10 11.62 -24.35
CA ALA A 45 9.94 11.57 -25.52
C ALA A 45 9.48 10.44 -26.45
N THR A 46 9.77 10.59 -27.73
CA THR A 46 9.52 9.55 -28.74
C THR A 46 10.85 8.91 -29.11
N VAL A 47 10.91 7.59 -28.98
CA VAL A 47 12.04 6.77 -29.43
C VAL A 47 11.69 6.21 -30.79
N GLN A 48 12.51 6.51 -31.80
CA GLN A 48 12.39 5.93 -33.13
C GLN A 48 13.37 4.78 -33.27
N ARG A 49 12.89 3.64 -33.76
CA ARG A 49 13.67 2.44 -33.94
C ARG A 49 14.61 2.56 -35.14
N THR A 50 15.64 3.39 -35.05
CA THR A 50 16.67 3.51 -36.09
C THR A 50 17.81 2.56 -35.78
N ARG A 51 17.80 1.41 -36.44
CA ARG A 51 18.75 0.31 -36.25
C ARG A 51 20.19 0.73 -36.57
N PHE A 52 21.11 0.37 -35.69
CA PHE A 52 22.54 0.30 -36.01
C PHE A 52 23.05 -1.11 -35.66
N GLY A 53 23.62 -1.84 -36.62
CA GLY A 53 24.19 -3.18 -36.42
C GLY A 53 23.19 -4.36 -36.47
N GLN A 54 23.73 -5.59 -36.57
CA GLN A 54 23.00 -6.84 -36.36
C GLN A 54 23.23 -7.29 -34.90
N GLY A 55 22.17 -7.52 -34.12
CA GLY A 55 22.35 -8.06 -32.76
C GLY A 55 21.10 -8.07 -31.87
N SER A 56 21.32 -8.46 -30.62
CA SER A 56 20.34 -8.86 -29.60
C SER A 56 19.37 -7.77 -29.12
N VAL A 57 19.60 -6.48 -29.39
CA VAL A 57 18.67 -5.38 -29.00
C VAL A 57 17.25 -5.65 -29.49
N ASP A 58 17.10 -6.23 -30.68
CA ASP A 58 15.80 -6.55 -31.25
C ASP A 58 14.98 -7.48 -30.34
N ALA A 59 15.64 -8.40 -29.62
CA ALA A 59 14.96 -9.37 -28.76
C ALA A 59 14.17 -8.73 -27.61
N LEU A 60 14.60 -7.54 -27.12
CA LEU A 60 13.90 -6.81 -26.06
C LEU A 60 12.68 -6.02 -26.55
N PHE A 61 12.68 -5.63 -27.84
CA PHE A 61 11.68 -4.74 -28.43
C PHE A 61 10.92 -5.38 -29.60
N GLU A 62 11.06 -6.69 -29.78
CA GLU A 62 10.38 -7.47 -30.80
C GLU A 62 8.86 -7.28 -30.70
N ASP A 63 8.19 -7.11 -31.83
CA ASP A 63 6.74 -6.88 -31.94
C ASP A 63 6.20 -5.62 -31.26
N LEU A 64 7.07 -4.71 -30.78
CA LEU A 64 6.66 -3.43 -30.20
C LEU A 64 6.52 -2.29 -31.21
N GLY A 65 6.73 -2.55 -32.51
CA GLY A 65 6.66 -1.54 -33.58
C GLY A 65 7.85 -0.59 -33.63
N ASP A 66 7.93 0.22 -34.69
CA ASP A 66 9.11 1.04 -34.98
C ASP A 66 9.11 2.42 -34.31
N GLU A 67 7.96 2.86 -33.81
CA GLU A 67 7.80 4.11 -33.06
C GLU A 67 7.17 3.84 -31.69
N MET A 68 7.82 4.38 -30.65
CA MET A 68 7.42 4.14 -29.28
C MET A 68 7.56 5.42 -28.46
N GLN A 69 6.52 5.74 -27.69
CA GLN A 69 6.53 6.85 -26.74
C GLN A 69 6.95 6.32 -25.37
N TYR A 70 7.82 7.06 -24.69
CA TYR A 70 8.31 6.73 -23.36
C TYR A 70 8.49 7.98 -22.51
N SER A 71 8.47 7.81 -21.19
CA SER A 71 8.94 8.86 -20.29
C SER A 71 10.42 8.67 -19.99
N ILE A 72 11.20 9.63 -20.46
CA ILE A 72 12.63 9.72 -20.18
C ILE A 72 12.79 10.51 -18.88
N VAL A 73 13.60 9.93 -18.00
CA VAL A 73 14.15 10.59 -16.84
C VAL A 73 15.58 10.12 -16.83
N LEU A 74 16.54 11.02 -17.13
CA LEU A 74 17.98 10.97 -16.83
C LEU A 74 18.76 11.85 -17.84
N PRO A 75 19.96 12.35 -17.50
CA PRO A 75 20.81 13.11 -18.42
C PRO A 75 21.13 12.31 -19.69
N GLY A 76 21.10 12.96 -20.84
CA GLY A 76 21.40 12.36 -22.13
C GLY A 76 22.77 11.66 -22.14
N LEU A 77 22.83 10.43 -22.66
CA LEU A 77 24.07 9.74 -22.99
C LEU A 77 24.56 10.27 -24.33
N ASP A 78 25.61 11.07 -24.33
CA ASP A 78 26.12 11.72 -25.55
C ASP A 78 27.26 10.96 -26.24
N VAL A 79 27.45 9.68 -25.91
CA VAL A 79 28.62 8.91 -26.39
C VAL A 79 28.20 7.58 -26.98
N PRO A 80 28.66 7.24 -28.21
CA PRO A 80 28.57 5.88 -28.68
C PRO A 80 29.27 5.00 -27.68
N TRP A 81 28.53 3.99 -27.23
CA TRP A 81 29.04 2.82 -26.54
C TRP A 81 30.08 2.12 -27.46
N ARG A 82 31.28 2.68 -27.49
CA ARG A 82 32.43 2.10 -28.18
C ARG A 82 32.88 0.95 -27.31
N SER A 83 32.74 -0.26 -27.83
CA SER A 83 33.66 -1.34 -27.50
C SER A 83 35.08 -0.79 -27.47
N THR A 84 35.87 -1.20 -26.48
CA THR A 84 37.33 -1.11 -26.35
C THR A 84 38.10 -0.41 -27.50
N PRO A 85 39.08 0.47 -27.19
CA PRO A 85 39.91 1.09 -28.23
C PRO A 85 40.46 0.02 -29.20
N GLY A 86 39.99 0.03 -30.45
CA GLY A 86 40.36 -0.94 -31.50
C GLY A 86 39.24 -1.81 -32.06
N SER A 87 38.05 -1.85 -31.47
CA SER A 87 36.89 -2.55 -32.06
C SER A 87 36.09 -1.60 -32.97
N SER A 88 35.97 -1.98 -34.25
CA SER A 88 35.21 -1.25 -35.28
C SER A 88 33.71 -1.51 -35.25
N GLN A 89 33.21 -2.32 -34.32
CA GLN A 89 31.79 -2.66 -34.19
C GLN A 89 31.21 -2.06 -32.91
N GLY A 90 30.46 -0.97 -33.06
CA GLY A 90 29.60 -0.44 -31.99
C GLY A 90 28.50 -1.45 -31.63
N PHE A 91 27.94 -1.32 -30.43
CA PHE A 91 26.85 -2.20 -30.00
C PHE A 91 25.54 -1.80 -30.68
N PRO A 92 24.62 -2.76 -30.92
CA PRO A 92 23.29 -2.45 -31.38
C PRO A 92 22.60 -1.46 -30.45
N CYS A 93 21.97 -0.45 -31.03
CA CYS A 93 21.29 0.60 -30.28
C CYS A 93 20.06 1.14 -31.01
N TYR A 94 19.16 1.75 -30.24
CA TYR A 94 18.07 2.59 -30.75
C TYR A 94 18.31 4.04 -30.37
N ARG A 95 17.97 4.94 -31.30
CA ARG A 95 18.12 6.39 -31.13
C ARG A 95 16.78 7.03 -30.76
N SER A 96 16.78 8.14 -30.02
CA SER A 96 15.55 8.92 -29.81
C SER A 96 15.64 10.29 -30.47
N ASN A 97 15.95 11.32 -29.70
CA ASN A 97 16.03 12.71 -30.12
C ASN A 97 17.49 13.17 -30.15
N ARG A 98 17.71 14.43 -30.52
CA ARG A 98 19.05 15.03 -30.60
C ARG A 98 19.78 15.04 -29.26
N ASP A 99 19.03 15.13 -28.16
CA ASP A 99 19.56 15.30 -26.80
C ASP A 99 19.81 13.95 -26.09
N CYS A 100 19.24 12.85 -26.61
CA CYS A 100 19.46 11.48 -26.17
C CYS A 100 19.68 10.54 -27.37
N PRO A 101 20.88 10.53 -27.98
CA PRO A 101 21.12 9.74 -29.19
C PRO A 101 21.06 8.22 -28.96
N PHE A 102 21.10 7.73 -27.72
CA PHE A 102 21.03 6.30 -27.37
C PHE A 102 19.95 6.04 -26.31
N ALA A 103 18.75 5.66 -26.76
CA ALA A 103 17.62 5.37 -25.88
C ALA A 103 17.63 3.92 -25.34
N ALA A 104 18.22 3.00 -26.10
CA ALA A 104 18.44 1.62 -25.69
C ALA A 104 19.71 1.04 -26.33
N VAL A 105 20.38 0.14 -25.63
CA VAL A 105 21.60 -0.56 -26.04
C VAL A 105 21.51 -2.03 -25.61
N ALA A 106 22.18 -2.95 -26.33
CA ALA A 106 22.35 -4.32 -25.85
C ALA A 106 23.69 -4.91 -26.26
N HIS A 107 24.18 -5.84 -25.45
CA HIS A 107 25.45 -6.51 -25.66
C HIS A 107 25.41 -7.48 -26.85
N ASN A 108 26.40 -7.39 -27.75
CA ASN A 108 26.47 -8.18 -28.99
C ASN A 108 26.26 -9.69 -28.78
N THR A 109 26.87 -10.24 -27.73
CA THR A 109 26.89 -11.69 -27.48
C THR A 109 26.29 -12.11 -26.14
N LYS A 110 25.87 -11.17 -25.28
CA LYS A 110 25.35 -11.46 -23.94
C LYS A 110 23.95 -10.84 -23.81
N PRO A 111 23.03 -11.44 -23.05
CA PRO A 111 21.70 -10.89 -22.81
C PRO A 111 21.74 -9.76 -21.77
N ILE A 112 22.52 -8.72 -22.06
CA ILE A 112 22.65 -7.50 -21.26
C ILE A 112 22.04 -6.36 -22.06
N TYR A 113 21.09 -5.66 -21.44
CA TYR A 113 20.32 -4.59 -22.05
C TYR A 113 20.39 -3.34 -21.17
N GLY A 114 20.56 -2.19 -21.82
CA GLY A 114 20.51 -0.87 -21.20
C GLY A 114 19.40 -0.04 -21.81
N ILE A 115 18.57 0.60 -21.00
CA ILE A 115 17.52 1.53 -21.45
C ILE A 115 17.65 2.87 -20.74
N GLN A 116 17.26 3.96 -21.41
CA GLN A 116 17.35 5.33 -20.87
C GLN A 116 15.97 5.89 -20.45
N PHE A 117 14.94 5.06 -20.48
CA PHE A 117 13.59 5.39 -20.05
C PHE A 117 13.14 4.43 -18.95
N HIS A 118 12.08 4.81 -18.23
CA HIS A 118 11.48 3.98 -17.19
C HIS A 118 10.34 3.13 -17.80
N PRO A 119 10.52 1.81 -18.01
CA PRO A 119 9.48 0.95 -18.53
C PRO A 119 8.41 0.61 -17.49
N GLU A 120 8.66 0.87 -16.21
CA GLU A 120 7.76 0.57 -15.10
C GLU A 120 6.65 1.61 -14.89
N VAL A 121 6.80 2.82 -15.44
CA VAL A 121 5.82 3.91 -15.27
C VAL A 121 4.72 3.86 -16.33
N THR A 122 3.51 4.26 -15.95
CA THR A 122 2.32 4.31 -16.83
C THR A 122 2.49 5.26 -18.02
N HIS A 123 3.31 6.29 -17.87
CA HIS A 123 3.68 7.24 -18.92
C HIS A 123 4.56 6.63 -20.03
N SER A 124 4.95 5.36 -19.90
CA SER A 124 5.59 4.53 -20.93
C SER A 124 4.61 3.46 -21.42
N PRO A 125 3.74 3.74 -22.42
CA PRO A 125 2.63 2.85 -22.78
C PRO A 125 3.01 1.40 -23.12
N LYS A 126 4.20 1.18 -23.68
CA LYS A 126 4.74 -0.16 -24.02
C LYS A 126 5.73 -0.70 -22.97
N GLY A 127 5.91 -0.01 -21.85
CA GLY A 127 6.88 -0.37 -20.81
C GLY A 127 6.63 -1.74 -20.18
N LYS A 128 5.36 -2.07 -19.89
CA LYS A 128 4.98 -3.41 -19.41
C LYS A 128 5.36 -4.52 -20.39
N ALA A 129 5.26 -4.27 -21.70
CA ALA A 129 5.63 -5.23 -22.73
C ALA A 129 7.16 -5.45 -22.77
N VAL A 130 7.95 -4.38 -22.65
CA VAL A 130 9.42 -4.45 -22.53
C VAL A 130 9.84 -5.28 -21.32
N ILE A 131 9.26 -5.01 -20.14
CA ILE A 131 9.55 -5.78 -18.91
C ILE A 131 9.14 -7.25 -19.09
N SER A 132 7.95 -7.50 -19.63
CA SER A 132 7.42 -8.84 -19.86
C SER A 132 8.33 -9.66 -20.80
N ARG A 133 8.82 -9.05 -21.88
CA ARG A 133 9.76 -9.68 -22.81
C ARG A 133 11.07 -10.03 -22.12
N PHE A 134 11.62 -9.10 -21.33
CA PHE A 134 12.83 -9.35 -20.58
C PHE A 134 12.66 -10.54 -19.61
N VAL A 135 11.60 -10.55 -18.81
CA VAL A 135 11.39 -11.59 -17.79
C VAL A 135 11.04 -12.94 -18.42
N LEU A 136 10.08 -12.99 -19.34
CA LEU A 136 9.53 -14.26 -19.85
C LEU A 136 10.37 -14.84 -20.98
N SER A 137 10.84 -14.00 -21.91
CA SER A 137 11.53 -14.47 -23.12
C SER A 137 13.03 -14.48 -22.96
N ILE A 138 13.62 -13.39 -22.46
CA ILE A 138 15.07 -13.27 -22.32
C ILE A 138 15.58 -14.05 -21.10
N CYS A 139 14.93 -13.89 -19.94
CA CYS A 139 15.28 -14.64 -18.74
C CYS A 139 14.74 -16.07 -18.71
N GLY A 140 13.75 -16.38 -19.55
CA GLY A 140 13.11 -17.70 -19.59
C GLY A 140 12.31 -18.01 -18.33
N CYS A 141 11.92 -17.00 -17.55
CA CYS A 141 11.10 -17.19 -16.36
C CYS A 141 9.71 -17.70 -16.77
N ARG A 142 9.18 -18.65 -16.00
CA ARG A 142 7.80 -19.12 -16.17
C ARG A 142 6.84 -18.18 -15.43
N ALA A 143 5.70 -17.88 -16.03
CA ALA A 143 4.64 -17.10 -15.41
C ALA A 143 3.79 -17.95 -14.45
N ASN A 144 4.43 -18.61 -13.48
CA ASN A 144 3.76 -19.46 -12.48
C ASN A 144 3.45 -18.71 -11.17
N TRP A 145 3.83 -17.44 -11.06
CA TRP A 145 3.38 -16.60 -9.95
C TRP A 145 1.92 -16.16 -10.19
N THR A 146 1.00 -16.95 -9.66
CA THR A 146 -0.45 -16.71 -9.69
C THR A 146 -0.99 -16.74 -8.26
N MET A 147 -2.05 -15.98 -7.99
CA MET A 147 -2.62 -15.94 -6.64
C MET A 147 -3.29 -17.28 -6.27
N GLU A 148 -3.76 -18.04 -7.25
CA GLU A 148 -4.27 -19.40 -7.09
C GLU A 148 -3.19 -20.36 -6.57
N GLU A 149 -2.00 -20.35 -7.20
CA GLU A 149 -0.87 -21.14 -6.72
C GLU A 149 -0.36 -20.65 -5.36
N PHE A 150 -0.39 -19.33 -5.14
CA PHE A 150 0.06 -18.72 -3.88
C PHE A 150 -0.76 -19.22 -2.69
N ILE A 151 -2.10 -19.25 -2.78
CA ILE A 151 -2.96 -19.73 -1.69
C ILE A 151 -2.55 -21.13 -1.25
N GLY A 152 -2.39 -22.08 -2.18
CA GLY A 152 -2.05 -23.46 -1.85
C GLY A 152 -0.68 -23.61 -1.18
N LYS A 153 0.33 -22.91 -1.70
CA LYS A 153 1.69 -22.89 -1.13
C LYS A 153 1.68 -22.28 0.26
N GLU A 154 0.98 -21.16 0.43
CA GLU A 154 0.96 -20.41 1.67
C GLU A 154 0.16 -21.11 2.77
N VAL A 155 -0.98 -21.72 2.43
CA VAL A 155 -1.74 -22.59 3.35
C VAL A 155 -0.88 -23.75 3.86
N SER A 156 -0.11 -24.38 2.96
CA SER A 156 0.79 -25.48 3.34
C SER A 156 1.90 -24.98 4.27
N ARG A 157 2.54 -23.86 3.93
CA ARG A 157 3.57 -23.21 4.75
C ARG A 157 3.06 -22.87 6.15
N ILE A 158 1.86 -22.30 6.26
CA ILE A 158 1.24 -21.96 7.56
C ILE A 158 1.01 -23.23 8.39
N ARG A 159 0.50 -24.31 7.78
CA ARG A 159 0.28 -25.59 8.47
C ARG A 159 1.58 -26.20 8.98
N ASP A 160 2.65 -26.15 8.19
CA ASP A 160 3.97 -26.67 8.58
C ASP A 160 4.56 -25.86 9.75
N ILE A 161 4.45 -24.53 9.69
CA ILE A 161 4.95 -23.62 10.73
C ILE A 161 4.19 -23.81 12.05
N CYS A 162 2.86 -23.89 11.99
CA CYS A 162 2.02 -24.03 13.18
C CYS A 162 1.99 -25.47 13.71
N GLY A 163 2.41 -26.44 12.91
CA GLY A 163 2.29 -27.86 13.22
C GLY A 163 0.85 -28.29 13.53
N PRO A 164 0.67 -29.45 14.21
CA PRO A 164 -0.65 -30.02 14.45
C PRO A 164 -1.45 -29.29 15.55
N LYS A 165 -0.78 -28.63 16.50
CA LYS A 165 -1.41 -28.05 17.70
C LYS A 165 -1.17 -26.56 17.92
N GLY A 166 -0.26 -25.93 17.17
CA GLY A 166 0.04 -24.51 17.37
C GLY A 166 -1.20 -23.65 17.08
N ARG A 167 -1.48 -22.71 17.98
CA ARG A 167 -2.53 -21.70 17.82
C ARG A 167 -1.93 -20.36 17.45
N VAL A 168 -2.74 -19.56 16.76
CA VAL A 168 -2.36 -18.26 16.26
C VAL A 168 -3.40 -17.24 16.70
N ILE A 169 -2.95 -16.14 17.30
CA ILE A 169 -3.80 -14.98 17.55
C ILE A 169 -3.47 -13.87 16.56
N GLY A 170 -4.43 -13.00 16.24
CA GLY A 170 -4.19 -11.91 15.31
C GLY A 170 -5.03 -10.69 15.60
N ALA A 171 -4.41 -9.52 15.53
CA ALA A 171 -5.12 -8.25 15.53
C ALA A 171 -5.78 -8.03 14.16
N VAL A 172 -7.11 -7.88 14.12
CA VAL A 172 -7.83 -7.53 12.89
C VAL A 172 -8.47 -6.16 13.01
N SER A 173 -8.21 -5.32 12.01
CA SER A 173 -8.68 -3.93 11.95
C SER A 173 -9.93 -3.74 11.09
N GLY A 174 -10.36 -4.77 10.34
CA GLY A 174 -11.38 -4.64 9.29
C GLY A 174 -10.87 -4.05 7.98
N GLY A 175 -9.57 -3.74 7.90
CA GLY A 175 -8.89 -3.40 6.65
C GLY A 175 -8.73 -4.61 5.73
N VAL A 176 -8.45 -4.35 4.45
CA VAL A 176 -8.31 -5.41 3.43
C VAL A 176 -7.22 -6.41 3.82
N ASP A 177 -6.05 -5.93 4.24
CA ASP A 177 -4.88 -6.79 4.47
C ASP A 177 -5.11 -7.72 5.67
N SER A 178 -5.59 -7.17 6.79
CA SER A 178 -5.90 -7.95 7.99
C SER A 178 -7.06 -8.91 7.76
N THR A 179 -8.05 -8.55 6.93
CA THR A 179 -9.16 -9.43 6.53
C THR A 179 -8.70 -10.59 5.66
N VAL A 180 -7.88 -10.32 4.64
CA VAL A 180 -7.32 -11.35 3.76
C VAL A 180 -6.39 -12.28 4.52
N ALA A 181 -5.52 -11.74 5.38
CA ALA A 181 -4.65 -12.52 6.24
C ALA A 181 -5.46 -13.41 7.21
N ALA A 182 -6.50 -12.86 7.85
CA ALA A 182 -7.38 -13.60 8.76
C ALA A 182 -8.11 -14.74 8.05
N LYS A 183 -8.64 -14.49 6.84
CA LYS A 183 -9.30 -15.53 6.04
C LYS A 183 -8.31 -16.61 5.62
N LEU A 184 -7.11 -16.24 5.18
CA LEU A 184 -6.07 -17.20 4.81
C LEU A 184 -5.63 -18.08 6.00
N MET A 185 -5.50 -17.50 7.19
CA MET A 185 -5.24 -18.25 8.42
C MET A 185 -6.39 -19.23 8.73
N HIS A 186 -7.64 -18.79 8.57
CA HIS A 186 -8.79 -19.66 8.77
C HIS A 186 -8.81 -20.85 7.78
N GLU A 187 -8.51 -20.62 6.50
CA GLU A 187 -8.36 -21.71 5.51
C GLU A 187 -7.22 -22.68 5.87
N ALA A 188 -6.13 -22.15 6.45
CA ALA A 188 -4.98 -22.96 6.80
C ALA A 188 -5.20 -23.83 8.06
N ILE A 189 -5.71 -23.23 9.14
CA ILE A 189 -5.73 -23.87 10.47
C ILE A 189 -7.08 -23.81 11.19
N GLY A 190 -8.12 -23.28 10.55
CA GLY A 190 -9.48 -23.24 11.07
C GLY A 190 -9.60 -22.50 12.41
N ASN A 191 -10.24 -23.14 13.38
CA ASN A 191 -10.50 -22.58 14.72
C ASN A 191 -9.25 -22.40 15.59
N ARG A 192 -8.08 -22.88 15.15
CA ARG A 192 -6.79 -22.62 15.82
C ARG A 192 -6.31 -21.18 15.61
N PHE A 193 -6.87 -20.48 14.63
CA PHE A 193 -6.72 -19.04 14.49
C PHE A 193 -7.82 -18.31 15.26
N HIS A 194 -7.43 -17.36 16.12
CA HIS A 194 -8.36 -16.50 16.84
C HIS A 194 -8.04 -15.02 16.56
N ALA A 195 -8.98 -14.33 15.93
CA ALA A 195 -8.86 -12.91 15.64
C ALA A 195 -9.39 -12.07 16.82
N ILE A 196 -8.74 -10.94 17.07
CA ILE A 196 -9.14 -9.94 18.07
C ILE A 196 -9.28 -8.61 17.34
N MET A 197 -10.47 -8.00 17.43
CA MET A 197 -10.72 -6.63 17.01
C MET A 197 -10.91 -5.76 18.25
N VAL A 198 -10.09 -4.72 18.37
CA VAL A 198 -10.27 -3.71 19.42
C VAL A 198 -11.02 -2.52 18.83
N ASP A 199 -12.23 -2.27 19.33
CA ASP A 199 -12.91 -1.00 19.09
C ASP A 199 -12.31 0.06 20.01
N ASN A 200 -11.50 0.93 19.41
CA ASN A 200 -10.81 2.01 20.10
C ASN A 200 -11.69 3.27 20.23
N GLY A 201 -12.98 3.20 19.87
CA GLY A 201 -13.91 4.31 19.97
C GLY A 201 -13.72 5.41 18.91
N VAL A 202 -12.74 5.28 18.01
CA VAL A 202 -12.48 6.24 16.92
C VAL A 202 -12.55 5.57 15.55
N LEU A 203 -13.36 4.52 15.41
CA LEU A 203 -13.64 3.87 14.13
C LEU A 203 -14.75 4.59 13.35
N ARG A 204 -14.98 4.21 12.09
CA ARG A 204 -16.15 4.68 11.33
C ARG A 204 -17.46 4.21 11.97
N LEU A 205 -18.56 4.84 11.57
CA LEU A 205 -19.89 4.50 12.07
C LEU A 205 -20.19 3.01 11.85
N ASN A 206 -20.50 2.29 12.94
CA ASN A 206 -20.80 0.86 12.98
C ASN A 206 -19.68 -0.06 12.46
N GLU A 207 -18.43 0.40 12.43
CA GLU A 207 -17.30 -0.39 11.88
C GLU A 207 -17.15 -1.73 12.59
N ALA A 208 -17.07 -1.75 13.93
CA ALA A 208 -16.85 -2.97 14.70
C ALA A 208 -17.97 -4.00 14.48
N LYS A 209 -19.22 -3.54 14.46
CA LYS A 209 -20.37 -4.38 14.16
C LYS A 209 -20.29 -4.98 12.75
N GLN A 210 -19.99 -4.16 11.74
CA GLN A 210 -19.87 -4.62 10.35
C GLN A 210 -18.74 -5.64 10.18
N VAL A 211 -17.58 -5.38 10.80
CA VAL A 211 -16.44 -6.29 10.76
C VAL A 211 -16.75 -7.59 11.48
N HIS A 212 -17.49 -7.54 12.59
CA HIS A 212 -17.93 -8.74 13.30
C HIS A 212 -18.87 -9.60 12.46
N GLU A 213 -19.94 -9.02 11.91
CA GLU A 213 -20.88 -9.72 11.04
C GLU A 213 -20.14 -10.37 9.87
N MET A 214 -19.26 -9.62 9.22
CA MET A 214 -18.47 -10.08 8.08
C MET A 214 -17.48 -11.20 8.41
N LEU A 215 -16.53 -10.97 9.32
CA LEU A 215 -15.47 -11.94 9.58
C LEU A 215 -16.04 -13.18 10.26
N ASN A 216 -16.95 -13.00 11.21
CA ASN A 216 -17.45 -14.11 12.02
C ASN A 216 -18.61 -14.84 11.33
N LYS A 217 -19.67 -14.13 10.92
CA LYS A 217 -20.87 -14.79 10.35
C LYS A 217 -20.67 -15.19 8.89
N ASP A 218 -20.11 -14.30 8.07
CA ASP A 218 -20.02 -14.57 6.63
C ASP A 218 -18.78 -15.40 6.27
N LEU A 219 -17.65 -15.20 6.96
CA LEU A 219 -16.36 -15.84 6.62
C LEU A 219 -15.93 -16.96 7.57
N GLY A 220 -16.64 -17.16 8.70
CA GLY A 220 -16.38 -18.23 9.67
C GLY A 220 -15.16 -18.00 10.58
N VAL A 221 -14.55 -16.81 10.54
CA VAL A 221 -13.37 -16.50 11.35
C VAL A 221 -13.77 -16.34 12.81
N ASN A 222 -13.11 -17.08 13.70
CA ASN A 222 -13.29 -16.92 15.14
C ASN A 222 -12.78 -15.53 15.56
N LEU A 223 -13.69 -14.64 15.95
CA LEU A 223 -13.41 -13.23 16.19
C LEU A 223 -14.01 -12.76 17.51
N THR A 224 -13.15 -12.27 18.40
CA THR A 224 -13.56 -11.52 19.58
C THR A 224 -13.49 -10.02 19.29
N VAL A 225 -14.59 -9.31 19.56
CA VAL A 225 -14.63 -7.84 19.49
C VAL A 225 -14.60 -7.28 20.90
N VAL A 226 -13.66 -6.38 21.15
CA VAL A 226 -13.38 -5.80 22.46
C VAL A 226 -13.69 -4.32 22.38
N ASP A 227 -14.71 -3.87 23.10
CA ASP A 227 -14.98 -2.44 23.26
C ASP A 227 -14.04 -1.85 24.31
N ALA A 228 -13.08 -1.06 23.84
CA ALA A 228 -12.15 -0.32 24.68
C ALA A 228 -12.36 1.21 24.53
N SER A 229 -13.49 1.64 23.96
CA SER A 229 -13.72 3.04 23.58
C SER A 229 -13.53 4.02 24.74
N ASP A 230 -14.02 3.70 25.95
CA ASP A 230 -13.83 4.52 27.15
C ASP A 230 -12.35 4.70 27.51
N LEU A 231 -11.57 3.63 27.46
CA LEU A 231 -10.14 3.64 27.78
C LEU A 231 -9.35 4.50 26.79
N PHE A 232 -9.64 4.38 25.49
CA PHE A 232 -8.96 5.17 24.48
C PHE A 232 -9.33 6.65 24.56
N LEU A 233 -10.62 6.96 24.69
CA LEU A 233 -11.09 8.35 24.70
C LEU A 233 -10.64 9.09 25.97
N SER A 234 -10.62 8.43 27.13
CA SER A 234 -10.05 9.02 28.36
C SER A 234 -8.56 9.32 28.23
N ARG A 235 -7.78 8.48 27.52
CA ARG A 235 -6.35 8.74 27.29
C ARG A 235 -6.09 9.81 26.23
N LEU A 236 -7.05 10.07 25.34
CA LEU A 236 -6.97 11.10 24.30
C LEU A 236 -7.48 12.48 24.77
N GLU A 237 -8.06 12.54 25.98
CA GLU A 237 -8.59 13.77 26.54
C GLU A 237 -7.49 14.85 26.66
N GLY A 238 -7.76 16.04 26.12
CA GLY A 238 -6.82 17.16 26.13
C GLY A 238 -5.60 17.01 25.20
N VAL A 239 -5.49 15.92 24.43
CA VAL A 239 -4.36 15.69 23.51
C VAL A 239 -4.65 16.28 22.14
N GLU A 240 -3.87 17.29 21.74
CA GLU A 240 -3.99 17.93 20.42
C GLU A 240 -2.91 17.49 19.44
N ASP A 241 -1.69 17.24 19.93
CA ASP A 241 -0.53 16.87 19.09
C ASP A 241 -0.76 15.53 18.36
N PRO A 242 -0.69 15.49 17.01
CA PRO A 242 -0.95 14.29 16.23
C PRO A 242 -0.03 13.11 16.55
N GLU A 243 1.25 13.37 16.79
CA GLU A 243 2.22 12.32 17.09
C GLU A 243 1.97 11.72 18.48
N GLN A 244 1.58 12.54 19.45
CA GLN A 244 1.12 12.08 20.76
C GLN A 244 -0.15 11.24 20.65
N LYS A 245 -1.15 11.67 19.85
CA LYS A 245 -2.36 10.86 19.59
C LYS A 245 -2.00 9.49 19.02
N ARG A 246 -1.11 9.45 18.01
CA ARG A 246 -0.63 8.21 17.39
C ARG A 246 0.03 7.28 18.41
N LYS A 247 0.94 7.80 19.24
CA LYS A 247 1.63 7.03 20.29
C LYS A 247 0.67 6.49 21.35
N ILE A 248 -0.26 7.33 21.83
CA ILE A 248 -1.25 6.94 22.84
C ILE A 248 -2.13 5.81 22.32
N ILE A 249 -2.65 5.94 21.09
CA ILE A 249 -3.50 4.92 20.47
C ILE A 249 -2.70 3.63 20.27
N GLY A 250 -1.49 3.71 19.72
CA GLY A 250 -0.63 2.54 19.50
C GLY A 250 -0.34 1.76 20.79
N ASN A 251 0.13 2.46 21.83
CA ASN A 251 0.46 1.83 23.12
C ASN A 251 -0.78 1.26 23.81
N THR A 252 -1.90 1.99 23.79
CA THR A 252 -3.15 1.52 24.41
C THR A 252 -3.69 0.29 23.70
N PHE A 253 -3.61 0.26 22.37
CA PHE A 253 -3.99 -0.89 21.57
C PHE A 253 -3.20 -2.14 21.93
N ILE A 254 -1.88 -2.02 22.06
CA ILE A 254 -1.02 -3.14 22.45
C ILE A 254 -1.42 -3.68 23.82
N ASN A 255 -1.59 -2.81 24.83
CA ASN A 255 -1.96 -3.24 26.18
C ASN A 255 -3.33 -3.95 26.21
N VAL A 256 -4.31 -3.45 25.47
CA VAL A 256 -5.64 -4.09 25.38
C VAL A 256 -5.51 -5.44 24.67
N PHE A 257 -4.80 -5.48 23.54
CA PHE A 257 -4.59 -6.71 22.78
C PHE A 257 -3.92 -7.81 23.62
N GLU A 258 -2.86 -7.47 24.36
CA GLU A 258 -2.15 -8.42 25.24
C GLU A 258 -3.04 -8.92 26.38
N ALA A 259 -3.82 -8.04 27.01
CA ALA A 259 -4.75 -8.42 28.06
C ALA A 259 -5.82 -9.40 27.55
N GLU A 260 -6.33 -9.19 26.33
CA GLU A 260 -7.34 -10.05 25.72
C GLU A 260 -6.75 -11.37 25.23
N ALA A 261 -5.54 -11.35 24.67
CA ALA A 261 -4.79 -12.55 24.34
C ALA A 261 -4.58 -13.45 25.57
N ALA A 262 -4.21 -12.87 26.72
CA ALA A 262 -4.03 -13.61 27.96
C ALA A 262 -5.34 -14.23 28.47
N LYS A 263 -6.48 -13.53 28.33
CA LYS A 263 -7.80 -14.07 28.68
C LYS A 263 -8.20 -15.25 27.80
N ILE A 264 -7.93 -15.16 26.48
CA ILE A 264 -8.19 -16.25 25.53
C ILE A 264 -7.38 -17.49 25.88
N GLU A 265 -6.14 -17.32 26.34
CA GLU A 265 -5.32 -18.44 26.78
C GLU A 265 -5.82 -19.04 28.09
N ALA A 266 -6.12 -18.21 29.09
CA ALA A 266 -6.68 -18.67 30.35
C ALA A 266 -8.01 -19.44 30.17
N ALA A 267 -8.90 -18.95 29.29
CA ALA A 267 -10.15 -19.62 28.98
C ALA A 267 -9.94 -20.99 28.32
N ALA A 268 -8.93 -21.09 27.43
CA ALA A 268 -8.57 -22.37 26.83
C ALA A 268 -8.05 -23.36 27.89
N GLU A 269 -7.18 -22.91 28.80
CA GLU A 269 -6.69 -23.76 29.91
C GLU A 269 -7.81 -24.22 30.87
N GLU A 270 -8.80 -23.36 31.13
CA GLU A 270 -9.95 -23.72 31.96
C GLU A 270 -10.86 -24.76 31.28
N GLU A 271 -11.14 -24.61 29.99
CA GLU A 271 -11.90 -25.61 29.24
C GLU A 271 -11.19 -26.97 29.21
N GLU A 272 -9.86 -26.98 29.07
CA GLU A 272 -9.06 -28.21 29.15
C GLU A 272 -9.18 -28.87 30.54
N LYS A 273 -9.14 -28.09 31.61
CA LYS A 273 -9.33 -28.59 32.99
C LYS A 273 -10.74 -29.15 33.23
N GLN A 274 -11.74 -28.63 32.52
CA GLN A 274 -13.14 -29.08 32.60
C GLN A 274 -13.43 -30.32 31.72
N GLY A 275 -12.40 -30.90 31.08
CA GLY A 275 -12.52 -32.10 30.25
C GLY A 275 -12.77 -31.80 28.76
N GLY A 276 -12.60 -30.55 28.32
CA GLY A 276 -12.57 -30.17 26.92
C GLY A 276 -11.32 -30.70 26.20
N GLU A 277 -11.36 -30.72 24.86
CA GLU A 277 -10.21 -31.12 24.05
C GLU A 277 -9.05 -30.13 24.21
N ALA A 278 -7.82 -30.64 24.34
CA ALA A 278 -6.63 -29.82 24.43
C ALA A 278 -6.44 -28.94 23.19
N LYS A 279 -6.64 -27.62 23.34
CA LYS A 279 -6.58 -26.64 22.25
C LYS A 279 -5.13 -26.31 21.87
N GLY A 280 -4.18 -26.54 22.76
CA GLY A 280 -2.76 -26.23 22.54
C GLY A 280 -2.40 -24.79 22.89
N LEU A 281 -1.11 -24.45 22.78
CA LEU A 281 -0.55 -23.16 23.19
C LEU A 281 -0.68 -22.11 22.08
N VAL A 282 -0.99 -20.87 22.45
CA VAL A 282 -0.81 -19.71 21.55
C VAL A 282 0.69 -19.40 21.42
N GLU A 283 1.25 -19.77 20.27
CA GLU A 283 2.68 -19.61 19.97
C GLU A 283 2.96 -18.48 18.98
N TRP A 284 1.94 -18.09 18.19
CA TRP A 284 2.12 -17.22 17.04
C TRP A 284 1.18 -16.02 17.05
N LEU A 285 1.69 -14.91 16.50
CA LEU A 285 0.97 -13.69 16.24
C LEU A 285 0.93 -13.43 14.73
N LEU A 286 -0.28 -13.31 14.19
CA LEU A 286 -0.53 -12.91 12.80
C LEU A 286 -0.26 -11.42 12.59
N GLN A 287 0.47 -11.09 11.54
CA GLN A 287 0.61 -9.73 11.03
C GLN A 287 0.31 -9.69 9.52
N GLY A 288 -0.49 -8.71 9.10
CA GLY A 288 -0.82 -8.47 7.69
C GLY A 288 0.22 -7.63 6.94
N MET A 289 1.51 -7.74 7.28
CA MET A 289 2.58 -6.96 6.67
C MET A 289 2.68 -7.27 5.17
N LEU A 290 2.84 -6.24 4.34
CA LEU A 290 2.98 -6.37 2.88
C LEU A 290 4.42 -6.14 2.43
N TYR A 291 4.71 -6.48 1.18
CA TYR A 291 6.06 -6.32 0.60
C TYR A 291 6.58 -4.87 0.61
N PRO A 292 5.77 -3.84 0.30
CA PRO A 292 6.21 -2.45 0.45
C PRO A 292 6.69 -2.09 1.85
N ASP A 293 6.06 -2.66 2.90
CA ASP A 293 6.45 -2.39 4.28
C ASP A 293 7.81 -3.02 4.62
N VAL A 294 8.09 -4.19 4.05
CA VAL A 294 9.40 -4.86 4.18
C VAL A 294 10.49 -4.02 3.53
N ILE A 295 10.25 -3.49 2.33
CA ILE A 295 11.22 -2.63 1.62
C ILE A 295 11.51 -1.36 2.44
N GLU A 296 10.47 -0.72 2.98
CA GLU A 296 10.62 0.49 3.80
C GLU A 296 11.41 0.22 5.09
N SER A 297 11.24 -0.94 5.72
CA SER A 297 11.92 -1.30 6.97
C SER A 297 13.40 -1.70 6.80
N ILE A 298 13.81 -2.23 5.64
CA ILE A 298 15.19 -2.64 5.36
C ILE A 298 16.06 -1.45 4.93
N SER A 299 15.46 -0.34 4.48
CA SER A 299 16.18 0.81 3.92
C SER A 299 16.94 1.61 4.98
N PHE A 300 18.10 1.09 5.40
CA PHE A 300 18.90 1.60 6.52
C PHE A 300 19.83 2.77 6.15
N LYS A 301 19.97 3.22 4.88
CA LYS A 301 20.97 4.26 4.51
C LYS A 301 20.61 5.09 3.25
N GLY A 302 19.55 5.90 3.30
CA GLY A 302 19.26 6.94 2.30
C GLY A 302 18.39 8.06 2.91
N PRO A 303 18.27 9.26 2.29
CA PRO A 303 17.63 10.43 2.90
C PRO A 303 16.09 10.32 2.95
N SER A 304 15.55 9.10 3.01
CA SER A 304 14.16 8.90 3.39
C SER A 304 14.12 9.01 4.90
N ALA A 305 13.58 10.12 5.39
CA ALA A 305 13.12 10.18 6.77
C ALA A 305 12.33 8.89 7.07
N THR A 306 12.49 8.34 8.27
CA THR A 306 11.73 7.20 8.78
C THR A 306 10.24 7.56 8.81
N ILE A 307 9.57 7.42 7.67
CA ILE A 307 8.21 7.93 7.41
C ILE A 307 7.13 6.95 7.90
N LYS A 308 7.47 5.72 8.29
CA LYS A 308 6.51 4.78 8.90
C LYS A 308 7.12 4.00 10.05
N THR A 309 7.21 4.62 11.22
CA THR A 309 7.65 3.95 12.46
C THR A 309 6.55 3.09 13.11
N HIS A 310 5.28 3.20 12.70
CA HIS A 310 4.14 2.68 13.51
C HIS A 310 2.99 2.01 12.73
N HIS A 311 3.18 1.54 11.49
CA HIS A 311 2.09 0.87 10.75
C HIS A 311 2.06 -0.65 10.90
N ASN A 312 3.19 -1.25 11.19
CA ASN A 312 3.25 -2.63 11.67
C ASN A 312 3.39 -2.60 13.18
N VAL A 313 3.01 -3.68 13.86
CA VAL A 313 3.04 -3.78 15.31
C VAL A 313 4.47 -3.85 15.87
N GLY A 314 5.40 -3.06 15.32
CA GLY A 314 6.77 -2.85 15.79
C GLY A 314 6.86 -2.06 17.10
N GLY A 315 5.70 -1.72 17.69
CA GLY A 315 5.60 -1.30 19.09
C GLY A 315 5.40 -2.47 20.07
N LEU A 316 5.27 -3.72 19.61
CA LEU A 316 5.24 -4.85 20.54
C LEU A 316 6.52 -4.86 21.36
N LEU A 317 6.33 -4.89 22.67
CA LEU A 317 7.39 -4.76 23.68
C LEU A 317 8.51 -5.75 23.38
N LYS A 318 9.76 -5.39 23.73
CA LYS A 318 10.95 -6.26 23.63
C LYS A 318 10.78 -7.61 24.35
N ASP A 319 9.73 -7.75 25.15
CA ASP A 319 9.41 -8.89 26.01
C ASP A 319 8.30 -9.80 25.45
N MET A 320 7.83 -9.59 24.21
CA MET A 320 6.79 -10.43 23.61
C MET A 320 7.30 -11.87 23.37
N LYS A 321 6.57 -12.86 23.89
CA LYS A 321 6.91 -14.30 23.81
C LYS A 321 6.41 -15.00 22.54
N LEU A 322 5.57 -14.35 21.73
CA LEU A 322 4.95 -14.92 20.53
C LEU A 322 5.85 -14.75 19.30
N LYS A 323 5.85 -15.77 18.43
CA LYS A 323 6.54 -15.75 17.14
C LYS A 323 5.64 -15.11 16.07
N LEU A 324 6.21 -14.45 15.06
CA LEU A 324 5.43 -13.77 14.02
C LEU A 324 5.10 -14.71 12.84
N ILE A 325 3.88 -14.60 12.30
CA ILE A 325 3.47 -15.13 11.00
C ILE A 325 2.98 -13.98 10.13
N GLU A 326 3.67 -13.74 9.01
CA GLU A 326 3.36 -12.68 8.06
C GLU A 326 3.06 -13.29 6.68
N PRO A 327 1.83 -13.74 6.41
CA PRO A 327 1.55 -14.54 5.21
C PRO A 327 1.42 -13.70 3.93
N LEU A 328 1.30 -12.38 4.06
CA LEU A 328 1.17 -11.45 2.93
C LEU A 328 2.48 -10.72 2.61
N ARG A 329 3.59 -11.10 3.27
CA ARG A 329 4.87 -10.39 3.25
C ARG A 329 5.48 -10.23 1.85
N GLU A 330 5.17 -11.15 0.94
CA GLU A 330 5.69 -11.17 -0.43
C GLU A 330 4.75 -10.50 -1.44
N LEU A 331 3.61 -9.95 -0.99
CA LEU A 331 2.57 -9.44 -1.88
C LEU A 331 2.50 -7.91 -1.91
N PHE A 332 2.15 -7.39 -3.10
CA PHE A 332 1.67 -6.02 -3.28
C PHE A 332 0.16 -5.89 -3.03
N LYS A 333 -0.32 -4.66 -2.91
CA LYS A 333 -1.70 -4.35 -2.51
C LYS A 333 -2.75 -4.85 -3.51
N ASP A 334 -2.44 -4.77 -4.80
CA ASP A 334 -3.27 -5.29 -5.89
C ASP A 334 -3.35 -6.82 -5.87
N GLU A 335 -2.25 -7.50 -5.58
CA GLU A 335 -2.18 -8.95 -5.38
C GLU A 335 -3.00 -9.38 -4.15
N VAL A 336 -2.88 -8.68 -3.02
CA VAL A 336 -3.73 -8.93 -1.83
C VAL A 336 -5.22 -8.80 -2.16
N ARG A 337 -5.58 -7.82 -3.00
CA ARG A 337 -6.96 -7.67 -3.46
C ARG A 337 -7.39 -8.82 -4.38
N ALA A 338 -6.51 -9.29 -5.26
CA ALA A 338 -6.78 -10.46 -6.09
C ALA A 338 -6.94 -11.72 -5.25
N LEU A 339 -6.05 -11.93 -4.27
CA LEU A 339 -6.12 -13.00 -3.28
C LEU A 339 -7.44 -12.98 -2.52
N GLY A 340 -7.88 -11.81 -2.05
CA GLY A 340 -9.17 -11.67 -1.37
C GLY A 340 -10.36 -12.11 -2.21
N ARG A 341 -10.36 -11.81 -3.52
CA ARG A 341 -11.42 -12.28 -4.44
C ARG A 341 -11.43 -13.80 -4.57
N LEU A 342 -10.26 -14.42 -4.69
CA LEU A 342 -10.13 -15.88 -4.77
C LEU A 342 -10.56 -16.58 -3.47
N LEU A 343 -10.31 -15.95 -2.32
CA LEU A 343 -10.79 -16.40 -1.02
C LEU A 343 -12.29 -16.12 -0.78
N SER A 344 -13.03 -15.74 -1.82
CA SER A 344 -14.47 -15.44 -1.78
C SER A 344 -14.85 -14.32 -0.80
N ILE A 345 -13.92 -13.38 -0.54
CA ILE A 345 -14.22 -12.19 0.25
C ILE A 345 -15.08 -11.23 -0.60
N PRO A 346 -16.23 -10.74 -0.08
CA PRO A 346 -17.10 -9.84 -0.83
C PRO A 346 -16.39 -8.61 -1.43
N ALA A 347 -16.72 -8.28 -2.68
CA ALA A 347 -16.09 -7.19 -3.43
C ALA A 347 -16.09 -5.83 -2.71
N PRO A 348 -17.16 -5.39 -2.01
CA PRO A 348 -17.15 -4.12 -1.26
C PRO A 348 -16.07 -4.03 -0.20
N LEU A 349 -15.56 -5.17 0.28
CA LEU A 349 -14.52 -5.24 1.31
C LEU A 349 -13.14 -5.19 0.69
N VAL A 350 -12.92 -5.99 -0.35
CA VAL A 350 -11.67 -5.99 -1.12
C VAL A 350 -11.38 -4.59 -1.69
N GLN A 351 -12.44 -3.87 -2.09
CA GLN A 351 -12.35 -2.52 -2.66
C GLN A 351 -12.41 -1.40 -1.61
N ARG A 352 -12.49 -1.73 -0.32
CA ARG A 352 -12.62 -0.73 0.74
C ARG A 352 -11.42 0.23 0.73
N HIS A 353 -11.71 1.52 0.85
CA HIS A 353 -10.67 2.54 1.02
C HIS A 353 -9.86 2.28 2.29
N PRO A 354 -8.54 2.56 2.27
CA PRO A 354 -7.70 2.42 3.44
C PRO A 354 -8.22 3.29 4.58
N PHE A 355 -8.07 2.77 5.80
CA PHE A 355 -8.44 3.46 7.04
C PHE A 355 -7.22 3.48 7.96
N PRO A 356 -6.83 4.65 8.48
CA PRO A 356 -5.62 4.77 9.30
C PRO A 356 -5.79 4.03 10.63
N GLY A 357 -4.70 3.50 11.19
CA GLY A 357 -4.70 2.82 12.49
C GLY A 357 -5.24 3.70 13.64
N PRO A 358 -4.81 4.97 13.76
CA PRO A 358 -5.41 5.95 14.67
C PRO A 358 -6.88 6.30 14.39
N GLY A 359 -7.44 5.80 13.30
CA GLY A 359 -8.82 6.02 12.90
C GLY A 359 -9.18 7.50 12.74
N LEU A 360 -10.36 7.86 13.25
CA LEU A 360 -10.88 9.21 13.21
C LEU A 360 -10.10 10.19 14.10
N ALA A 361 -9.24 9.74 15.00
CA ALA A 361 -8.48 10.63 15.89
C ALA A 361 -7.52 11.57 15.13
N ILE A 362 -7.03 11.14 13.97
CA ILE A 362 -6.20 11.97 13.07
C ILE A 362 -7.03 12.71 12.00
N ARG A 363 -8.35 12.55 12.02
CA ARG A 363 -9.31 13.28 11.17
C ARG A 363 -10.13 14.29 11.97
N ILE A 364 -9.91 14.35 13.28
CA ILE A 364 -10.44 15.38 14.17
C ILE A 364 -9.27 16.29 14.53
N LEU A 365 -9.27 17.49 13.96
CA LEU A 365 -8.30 18.52 14.32
C LEU A 365 -8.74 19.13 15.66
N GLY A 366 -7.83 19.17 16.63
CA GLY A 366 -8.11 19.53 18.02
C GLY A 366 -8.45 18.33 18.91
N PRO A 367 -9.08 18.55 20.08
CA PRO A 367 -9.38 17.50 21.06
C PRO A 367 -10.33 16.42 20.52
N VAL A 368 -10.07 15.16 20.88
CA VAL A 368 -10.89 14.01 20.46
C VAL A 368 -11.87 13.64 21.59
N THR A 369 -13.14 14.00 21.44
CA THR A 369 -14.21 13.64 22.41
C THR A 369 -15.28 12.74 21.76
N ARG A 370 -16.12 12.10 22.57
CA ARG A 370 -17.25 11.27 22.09
C ARG A 370 -18.16 12.04 21.14
N GLU A 371 -18.43 13.30 21.44
CA GLU A 371 -19.26 14.19 20.64
C GLU A 371 -18.62 14.48 19.27
N GLN A 372 -17.32 14.81 19.26
CA GLN A 372 -16.57 15.09 18.04
C GLN A 372 -16.50 13.85 17.14
N VAL A 373 -16.24 12.68 17.72
CA VAL A 373 -16.25 11.40 17.00
C VAL A 373 -17.62 11.14 16.38
N LYS A 374 -18.70 11.32 17.14
CA LYS A 374 -20.07 11.10 16.64
C LYS A 374 -20.42 12.03 15.47
N ILE A 375 -20.07 13.31 15.56
CA ILE A 375 -20.27 14.28 14.49
C ILE A 375 -19.54 13.82 13.23
N LEU A 376 -18.26 13.48 13.36
CA LEU A 376 -17.45 13.06 12.23
C LEU A 376 -17.93 11.74 11.62
N GLN A 377 -18.29 10.76 12.44
CA GLN A 377 -18.86 9.47 11.99
C GLN A 377 -20.12 9.68 11.13
N GLN A 378 -21.00 10.58 11.53
CA GLN A 378 -22.23 10.88 10.76
C GLN A 378 -21.91 11.57 9.43
N ALA A 379 -21.05 12.59 9.45
CA ALA A 379 -20.64 13.32 8.24
C ALA A 379 -19.90 12.41 7.25
N ASP A 380 -18.94 11.61 7.72
CA ASP A 380 -18.20 10.64 6.91
C ASP A 380 -19.13 9.59 6.30
N ASN A 381 -20.07 9.06 7.09
CA ASN A 381 -21.05 8.09 6.58
C ASN A 381 -21.91 8.67 5.45
N ILE A 382 -22.43 9.89 5.60
CA ILE A 382 -23.20 10.57 4.55
C ILE A 382 -22.36 10.76 3.29
N TYR A 383 -21.10 11.16 3.45
CA TYR A 383 -20.17 11.40 2.35
C TYR A 383 -19.90 10.11 1.57
N ILE A 384 -19.51 9.04 2.25
CA ILE A 384 -19.23 7.74 1.62
C ILE A 384 -20.48 7.14 0.99
N GLU A 385 -21.65 7.25 1.63
CA GLU A 385 -22.93 6.79 1.08
C GLU A 385 -23.27 7.52 -0.24
N ALA A 386 -23.08 8.84 -0.28
CA ALA A 386 -23.33 9.64 -1.48
C ALA A 386 -22.36 9.29 -2.62
N ILE A 387 -21.07 9.09 -2.32
CA ILE A 387 -20.06 8.63 -3.29
C ILE A 387 -20.45 7.28 -3.89
N ARG A 388 -20.87 6.32 -3.06
CA ARG A 388 -21.31 4.99 -3.51
C ARG A 388 -22.55 5.07 -4.37
N ARG A 389 -23.56 5.86 -3.97
CA ARG A 389 -24.78 6.10 -4.76
C ARG A 389 -24.52 6.73 -6.12
N ALA A 390 -23.44 7.51 -6.24
CA ALA A 390 -23.00 8.10 -7.50
C ALA A 390 -22.09 7.16 -8.32
N ASN A 391 -21.85 5.92 -7.87
CA ASN A 391 -20.91 4.97 -8.48
C ASN A 391 -19.47 5.49 -8.60
N LEU A 392 -19.07 6.45 -7.76
CA LEU A 392 -17.73 7.07 -7.82
C LEU A 392 -16.70 6.38 -6.91
N TYR A 393 -17.14 5.49 -6.01
CA TYR A 393 -16.29 4.92 -4.96
C TYR A 393 -15.03 4.22 -5.49
N ASN A 394 -15.17 3.47 -6.59
CA ASN A 394 -14.08 2.72 -7.21
C ASN A 394 -13.17 3.58 -8.10
N HIS A 395 -13.57 4.82 -8.40
CA HIS A 395 -12.74 5.79 -9.11
C HIS A 395 -11.86 6.60 -8.16
N ILE A 396 -12.10 6.52 -6.85
CA ILE A 396 -11.39 7.28 -5.83
C ILE A 396 -10.49 6.31 -5.06
N SER A 397 -9.23 6.67 -4.85
CA SER A 397 -8.29 5.83 -4.10
C SER A 397 -8.57 5.88 -2.59
N GLN A 398 -8.94 7.07 -2.09
CA GLN A 398 -9.36 7.27 -0.70
C GLN A 398 -10.27 8.50 -0.58
N ALA A 399 -11.39 8.38 0.14
CA ALA A 399 -12.27 9.49 0.51
C ALA A 399 -12.62 9.44 2.01
N PHE A 400 -12.71 10.60 2.64
CA PHE A 400 -13.13 10.75 4.04
C PHE A 400 -13.50 12.19 4.40
N ALA A 401 -14.23 12.37 5.49
CA ALA A 401 -14.45 13.67 6.12
C ALA A 401 -13.38 13.96 7.19
N VAL A 402 -13.15 15.25 7.43
CA VAL A 402 -12.26 15.80 8.48
C VAL A 402 -13.05 16.85 9.25
N LEU A 403 -13.00 16.81 10.59
CA LEU A 403 -13.65 17.77 11.47
C LEU A 403 -12.67 18.85 11.90
N LEU A 404 -13.03 20.12 11.65
CA LEU A 404 -12.18 21.27 11.95
C LEU A 404 -12.49 21.85 13.35
N PRO A 405 -11.49 22.40 14.07
CA PRO A 405 -11.66 22.99 15.40
C PRO A 405 -12.13 24.45 15.30
N VAL A 406 -12.83 24.79 14.23
CA VAL A 406 -13.36 26.13 13.96
C VAL A 406 -14.86 26.07 13.78
N LYS A 407 -15.52 27.16 14.16
CA LYS A 407 -16.94 27.34 13.99
C LYS A 407 -17.22 28.42 12.96
N ALA A 408 -18.30 28.27 12.22
CA ALA A 408 -18.75 29.23 11.24
C ALA A 408 -20.16 29.70 11.56
N VAL A 409 -20.48 30.93 11.15
CA VAL A 409 -21.85 31.44 11.20
C VAL A 409 -22.67 30.78 10.10
N GLY A 410 -23.88 30.36 10.41
CA GLY A 410 -24.84 29.83 9.45
C GLY A 410 -26.24 30.34 9.74
N VAL A 411 -27.16 30.06 8.81
CA VAL A 411 -28.59 30.28 8.98
C VAL A 411 -29.26 28.95 8.65
N MET A 412 -29.93 28.36 9.65
CA MET A 412 -30.71 27.13 9.48
C MET A 412 -32.14 27.39 9.93
N GLY A 413 -33.09 27.29 8.99
CA GLY A 413 -34.42 27.88 9.17
C GLY A 413 -34.29 29.39 9.39
N ASP A 414 -34.99 29.93 10.38
CA ASP A 414 -34.97 31.37 10.71
C ASP A 414 -34.01 31.74 11.84
N LYS A 415 -33.13 30.81 12.28
CA LYS A 415 -32.21 31.03 13.39
C LYS A 415 -30.75 31.08 12.92
N ARG A 416 -30.00 32.03 13.48
CA ARG A 416 -28.55 32.09 13.34
C ARG A 416 -27.91 30.95 14.12
N THR A 417 -27.02 30.20 13.47
CA THR A 417 -26.26 29.10 14.08
C THR A 417 -24.78 29.43 14.12
N TYR A 418 -24.06 28.82 15.06
CA TYR A 418 -22.60 28.88 15.17
C TYR A 418 -22.06 27.48 15.45
N GLU A 419 -21.77 26.76 14.37
CA GLU A 419 -21.51 25.32 14.37
C GLU A 419 -20.21 24.98 13.63
N GLN A 420 -19.77 23.73 13.71
CA GLN A 420 -18.47 23.30 13.20
C GLN A 420 -18.44 23.18 11.67
N VAL A 421 -17.22 23.11 11.15
CA VAL A 421 -16.92 22.97 9.73
C VAL A 421 -16.39 21.56 9.45
N ILE A 422 -16.91 20.91 8.41
CA ILE A 422 -16.38 19.66 7.86
C ILE A 422 -15.58 19.97 6.60
N ALA A 423 -14.36 19.46 6.51
CA ALA A 423 -13.61 19.40 5.27
C ALA A 423 -13.76 18.00 4.65
N LEU A 424 -14.16 17.95 3.38
CA LEU A 424 -14.21 16.71 2.61
C LEU A 424 -12.87 16.51 1.90
N ARG A 425 -12.35 15.28 1.93
CA ARG A 425 -11.14 14.88 1.23
C ARG A 425 -11.44 13.71 0.30
N ALA A 426 -10.97 13.78 -0.93
CA ALA A 426 -10.89 12.63 -1.82
C ALA A 426 -9.68 12.77 -2.73
N VAL A 427 -8.97 11.67 -2.96
CA VAL A 427 -7.76 11.65 -3.78
C VAL A 427 -7.76 10.49 -4.77
N GLN A 428 -7.11 10.70 -5.91
CA GLN A 428 -6.74 9.69 -6.88
C GLN A 428 -5.23 9.53 -6.91
N THR A 429 -4.78 8.29 -6.97
CA THR A 429 -3.36 7.96 -7.03
C THR A 429 -3.16 6.59 -7.66
N GLU A 430 -2.09 6.47 -8.46
CA GLU A 430 -1.62 5.22 -9.04
C GLU A 430 -0.63 4.49 -8.10
N ASP A 431 0.18 5.22 -7.32
CA ASP A 431 1.31 4.68 -6.56
C ASP A 431 1.35 5.06 -5.07
N PHE A 432 0.37 5.84 -4.59
CA PHE A 432 0.29 6.47 -3.27
C PHE A 432 1.48 7.39 -2.88
N MET A 433 2.48 7.52 -3.75
CA MET A 433 3.63 8.42 -3.56
C MET A 433 3.26 9.84 -3.97
N THR A 434 2.52 9.97 -5.07
CA THR A 434 1.85 11.21 -5.49
C THR A 434 0.34 11.00 -5.50
N ALA A 435 -0.44 12.05 -5.24
CA ALA A 435 -1.90 11.94 -5.30
C ALA A 435 -2.51 13.28 -5.68
N ASP A 436 -3.45 13.27 -6.63
CA ASP A 436 -4.23 14.45 -6.96
C ASP A 436 -5.58 14.42 -6.24
N TRP A 437 -6.16 15.59 -5.98
CA TRP A 437 -7.49 15.67 -5.39
C TRP A 437 -8.54 15.25 -6.43
N TYR A 438 -9.61 14.58 -6.00
CA TYR A 438 -10.60 14.06 -6.94
C TYR A 438 -11.53 15.16 -7.45
N VAL A 439 -11.67 15.30 -8.77
CA VAL A 439 -12.59 16.29 -9.35
C VAL A 439 -14.02 15.74 -9.36
N PHE A 440 -14.81 16.10 -8.35
CA PHE A 440 -16.21 15.67 -8.27
C PHE A 440 -17.11 16.42 -9.28
N PRO A 441 -18.16 15.75 -9.80
CA PRO A 441 -19.29 16.45 -10.40
C PRO A 441 -19.95 17.38 -9.37
N ALA A 442 -20.20 18.64 -9.75
CA ALA A 442 -20.71 19.67 -8.84
C ALA A 442 -22.00 19.26 -8.12
N GLU A 443 -22.91 18.55 -8.79
CA GLU A 443 -24.17 18.08 -8.21
C GLU A 443 -23.98 17.06 -7.09
N VAL A 444 -22.92 16.23 -7.18
CA VAL A 444 -22.59 15.26 -6.11
C VAL A 444 -22.12 16.00 -4.87
N LEU A 445 -21.21 16.98 -5.01
CA LEU A 445 -20.75 17.82 -3.89
C LEU A 445 -21.89 18.65 -3.28
N LYS A 446 -22.76 19.21 -4.12
CA LYS A 446 -23.94 19.96 -3.65
C LYS A 446 -24.83 19.08 -2.78
N ARG A 447 -25.13 17.85 -3.23
CA ARG A 447 -25.92 16.90 -2.45
C ARG A 447 -25.25 16.49 -1.15
N ILE A 448 -23.94 16.20 -1.17
CA ILE A 448 -23.18 15.87 0.04
C ILE A 448 -23.25 17.03 1.04
N SER A 449 -22.93 18.24 0.59
CA SER A 449 -22.93 19.44 1.42
C SER A 449 -24.29 19.67 2.06
N SER A 450 -25.37 19.67 1.27
CA SER A 450 -26.73 19.84 1.77
C SER A 450 -27.14 18.76 2.77
N ARG A 451 -26.79 17.50 2.53
CA ARG A 451 -27.11 16.42 3.49
C ARG A 451 -26.35 16.58 4.79
N ILE A 452 -25.05 16.83 4.75
CA ILE A 452 -24.24 17.01 5.96
C ILE A 452 -24.79 18.18 6.80
N THR A 453 -25.05 19.34 6.21
CA THR A 453 -25.54 20.51 6.98
C THR A 453 -26.96 20.36 7.50
N ASN A 454 -27.80 19.52 6.87
CA ASN A 454 -29.18 19.32 7.29
C ASN A 454 -29.37 18.14 8.26
N GLU A 455 -28.55 17.08 8.14
CA GLU A 455 -28.69 15.83 8.88
C GLU A 455 -27.75 15.75 10.10
N VAL A 456 -26.57 16.40 10.06
CA VAL A 456 -25.55 16.32 11.12
C VAL A 456 -25.67 17.51 12.07
N LYS A 457 -26.18 17.26 13.28
CA LYS A 457 -26.29 18.28 14.32
C LYS A 457 -24.90 18.78 14.74
N GLY A 458 -24.71 20.10 14.77
CA GLY A 458 -23.44 20.71 15.15
C GLY A 458 -22.50 20.99 13.97
N VAL A 459 -22.96 20.83 12.71
CA VAL A 459 -22.23 21.18 11.50
C VAL A 459 -23.09 22.07 10.59
N ASN A 460 -22.58 23.25 10.23
CA ASN A 460 -23.30 24.18 9.35
C ASN A 460 -22.54 24.59 8.09
N ARG A 461 -21.34 24.05 7.90
CA ARG A 461 -20.49 24.38 6.76
C ARG A 461 -19.67 23.18 6.33
N VAL A 462 -19.55 23.04 5.02
CA VAL A 462 -18.78 21.99 4.37
C VAL A 462 -17.83 22.64 3.37
N THR A 463 -16.56 22.21 3.37
CA THR A 463 -15.53 22.60 2.41
C THR A 463 -14.98 21.36 1.71
N TYR A 464 -14.24 21.56 0.62
CA TYR A 464 -13.56 20.49 -0.10
C TYR A 464 -12.07 20.81 -0.27
N ASP A 465 -11.22 19.84 0.03
CA ASP A 465 -9.76 19.97 -0.06
C ASP A 465 -9.27 19.74 -1.49
N ILE A 466 -8.78 20.81 -2.10
CA ILE A 466 -8.26 20.86 -3.47
C ILE A 466 -6.72 20.88 -3.51
N SER A 467 -6.06 20.38 -2.47
CA SER A 467 -4.59 20.35 -2.36
C SER A 467 -4.02 19.00 -2.82
N SER A 468 -3.17 18.99 -3.84
CA SER A 468 -2.48 17.77 -4.30
C SER A 468 -1.32 17.38 -3.35
N LYS A 469 -0.90 16.12 -3.41
CA LYS A 469 0.32 15.60 -2.77
C LYS A 469 1.38 15.39 -3.86
N PRO A 470 2.50 16.14 -3.84
CA PRO A 470 2.83 17.33 -3.04
C PRO A 470 2.07 18.61 -3.48
N PRO A 471 2.03 19.71 -2.68
CA PRO A 471 2.79 19.96 -1.45
C PRO A 471 2.13 19.45 -0.16
N ALA A 472 0.85 19.06 -0.19
CA ALA A 472 0.13 18.57 0.97
C ALA A 472 0.32 17.05 1.17
N THR A 473 -0.33 16.50 2.19
CA THR A 473 -0.49 15.06 2.42
C THR A 473 -1.92 14.60 2.15
N VAL A 474 -2.16 13.28 2.14
CA VAL A 474 -3.53 12.75 1.98
C VAL A 474 -4.36 12.98 3.24
N GLU A 475 -3.87 12.49 4.39
CA GLU A 475 -4.40 12.78 5.73
C GLU A 475 -3.94 14.18 6.18
N TRP A 476 -4.73 14.84 7.04
CA TRP A 476 -4.47 16.20 7.52
C TRP A 476 -3.56 16.26 8.75
N LEU A 477 -3.41 15.15 9.47
CA LEU A 477 -2.59 14.98 10.69
C LEU A 477 -1.82 13.66 10.63
#